data_AF-A0A248TNH2-F1
#
_entry.id   AF-A0A248TNH2-F1
#
_cell.length_a   1.000
_cell.length_b   1.000
_cell.length_c   1.000
_cell.angle_alpha   90.00
_cell.angle_beta   90.00
_cell.angle_gamma   90.00
#
_symmetry.space_group_name_H-M   'P 1'
#
loop_
_entity.id
_entity.type
_entity.pdbx_description
1 polymer ?
#
loop_
_entity_poly.entity_id
_entity_poly.type
_entity_poly.pdbx_seq_one_letter_code
_entity_poly.pdbx_strand_id
1 'polypeptide(L)'
;MNMEWQSWFESMFLDPLTSFLDESIFRIDVFDTESAYIIEALIEEDRYHHVQVIPTGDELIISAVAKSDGATYSRKLMLPHITTPLRIVHQHSILEIFIDK
;
A
#
# COMPACT_ATOMS: atom_id res chain seq x y z
N MET A 1 3.05 -15.89 16.85
CA MET A 1 1.97 -15.14 16.19
C MET A 1 1.62 -13.97 17.11
N ASN A 2 1.88 -12.73 16.69
CA ASN A 2 1.72 -11.55 17.55
C ASN A 2 0.26 -11.06 17.44
N MET A 3 -0.47 -11.00 18.56
CA MET A 3 -1.91 -10.65 18.58
C MET A 3 -2.21 -9.24 18.01
N GLU A 4 -1.23 -8.34 18.03
CA GLU A 4 -1.35 -6.99 17.45
C GLU A 4 -1.55 -7.01 15.93
N TRP A 5 -0.90 -7.94 15.21
CA TRP A 5 -0.99 -8.00 13.75
C TRP A 5 -2.34 -8.48 13.25
N GLN A 6 -2.92 -9.50 13.90
CA GLN A 6 -4.26 -9.97 13.54
C GLN A 6 -5.31 -8.89 13.77
N SER A 7 -5.26 -8.23 14.94
CA SER A 7 -6.18 -7.14 15.27
C SER A 7 -6.03 -5.97 14.29
N TRP A 8 -4.80 -5.66 13.90
CA TRP A 8 -4.52 -4.64 12.89
C TRP A 8 -5.07 -5.03 11.51
N PHE A 9 -4.79 -6.24 11.04
CA PHE A 9 -5.25 -6.71 9.73
C PHE A 9 -6.78 -6.76 9.65
N GLU A 10 -7.43 -7.24 10.72
CA GLU A 10 -8.88 -7.19 10.85
C GLU A 10 -9.40 -5.75 10.81
N SER A 11 -8.73 -4.79 11.47
CA SER A 11 -9.15 -3.39 11.44
C SER A 11 -9.07 -2.77 10.04
N MET A 12 -8.03 -3.10 9.27
CA MET A 12 -7.88 -2.68 7.88
C MET A 12 -8.94 -3.30 6.99
N PHE A 13 -9.19 -4.61 7.16
CA PHE A 13 -10.20 -5.35 6.39
C PHE A 13 -11.63 -4.88 6.68
N LEU A 14 -11.89 -4.45 7.91
CA LEU A 14 -13.21 -3.97 8.35
C LEU A 14 -13.41 -2.46 8.13
N ASP A 15 -12.42 -1.75 7.59
CA ASP A 15 -12.56 -0.31 7.31
C ASP A 15 -13.55 -0.11 6.14
N PRO A 16 -14.73 0.50 6.40
CA PRO A 16 -15.76 0.70 5.37
C PRO A 16 -15.34 1.71 4.29
N LEU A 17 -14.30 2.53 4.54
CA LEU A 17 -13.77 3.46 3.56
C LEU A 17 -12.85 2.78 2.55
N THR A 18 -12.38 1.56 2.81
CA THR A 18 -11.47 0.83 1.92
C THR A 18 -12.05 0.71 0.51
N SER A 19 -13.29 0.23 0.36
CA SER A 19 -13.91 0.09 -0.97
C SER A 19 -14.07 1.44 -1.68
N PHE A 20 -14.43 2.50 -0.96
CA PHE A 20 -14.52 3.84 -1.54
C PHE A 20 -13.16 4.35 -2.02
N LEU A 21 -12.09 4.12 -1.23
CA LEU A 21 -10.73 4.52 -1.58
C LEU A 21 -10.16 3.69 -2.73
N ASP A 22 -10.48 2.40 -2.80
CA ASP A 22 -10.08 1.52 -3.89
C ASP A 22 -10.67 1.98 -5.23
N GLU A 23 -11.95 2.40 -5.23
CA GLU A 23 -12.63 2.93 -6.42
C GLU A 23 -12.19 4.37 -6.77
N SER A 24 -11.99 5.23 -5.77
CA SER A 24 -11.70 6.66 -6.00
C SER A 24 -10.23 6.96 -6.27
N ILE A 25 -9.32 6.16 -5.71
CA ILE A 25 -7.87 6.32 -5.84
C ILE A 25 -7.32 5.12 -6.60
N PHE A 26 -6.73 4.16 -5.89
CA PHE A 26 -6.28 2.88 -6.42
C PHE A 26 -6.39 1.85 -5.31
N ARG A 27 -6.64 0.61 -5.71
CA ARG A 27 -6.76 -0.52 -4.79
C ARG A 27 -5.44 -0.83 -4.11
N ILE A 28 -5.52 -1.20 -2.84
CA ILE A 28 -4.42 -1.79 -2.09
C ILE A 28 -4.84 -3.12 -1.48
N ASP A 29 -4.04 -4.15 -1.72
CA ASP A 29 -4.13 -5.42 -1.04
C ASP A 29 -2.92 -5.61 -0.10
N VAL A 30 -3.16 -6.25 1.05
CA VAL A 30 -2.11 -6.57 2.01
C VAL A 30 -2.11 -8.07 2.24
N PHE A 31 -0.93 -8.67 2.14
CA PHE A 31 -0.71 -10.09 2.41
C PHE A 31 0.26 -10.27 3.56
N ASP A 32 -0.14 -11.15 4.48
CA ASP A 32 0.68 -11.58 5.59
C ASP A 32 1.34 -12.93 5.25
N THR A 33 2.67 -12.95 5.09
CA THR A 33 3.44 -14.17 4.82
C THR A 33 4.35 -14.53 5.99
N GLU A 34 5.01 -15.70 5.97
CA GLU A 34 5.93 -16.05 7.05
C GLU A 34 7.14 -15.11 7.15
N SER A 35 7.67 -14.63 6.02
CA SER A 35 8.93 -13.88 5.96
C SER A 35 8.77 -12.38 5.74
N ALA A 36 7.63 -11.93 5.22
CA ALA A 36 7.41 -10.53 4.87
C ALA A 36 5.91 -10.15 4.88
N TYR A 37 5.63 -8.87 5.03
CA TYR A 37 4.38 -8.28 4.53
C TYR A 37 4.56 -7.90 3.07
N ILE A 38 3.55 -8.19 2.27
CA ILE A 38 3.50 -7.80 0.86
C ILE A 38 2.33 -6.85 0.70
N ILE A 39 2.61 -5.65 0.23
CA ILE A 39 1.60 -4.64 -0.07
C ILE A 39 1.58 -4.48 -1.57
N GLU A 40 0.43 -4.74 -2.18
CA GLU A 40 0.21 -4.58 -3.61
C GLU A 40 -0.65 -3.35 -3.85
N ALA A 41 -0.18 -2.42 -4.66
CA ALA A 41 -0.96 -1.28 -5.14
C ALA A 41 -1.25 -1.44 -6.64
N LEU A 42 -2.53 -1.35 -7.02
CA LEU A 42 -2.96 -1.40 -8.42
C LEU A 42 -2.75 -0.02 -9.08
N ILE A 43 -1.56 0.20 -9.62
CA ILE A 43 -1.21 1.42 -10.36
C ILE A 43 -1.51 1.20 -11.84
N GLU A 44 -2.74 1.51 -12.25
CA GLU A 44 -3.16 1.49 -13.65
C GLU A 44 -2.28 2.42 -14.50
N GLU A 45 -1.47 1.83 -15.40
CA GLU A 45 -0.45 2.56 -16.16
C GLU A 45 -1.06 3.62 -17.08
N ASP A 46 -2.30 3.49 -17.51
CA ASP A 46 -3.03 4.47 -18.32
C ASP A 46 -3.56 5.64 -17.49
N ARG A 47 -3.82 5.43 -16.20
CA ARG A 47 -4.36 6.43 -15.27
C ARG A 47 -3.26 7.21 -14.53
N TYR A 48 -2.18 6.54 -14.15
CA TYR A 48 -1.15 7.09 -13.27
C TYR A 48 0.23 7.12 -13.92
N HIS A 49 1.04 8.09 -13.50
CA HIS A 49 2.47 8.16 -13.73
C HIS A 49 3.16 8.56 -12.45
N HIS A 50 4.47 8.29 -12.37
CA HIS A 50 5.32 8.65 -11.24
C HIS A 50 4.77 8.20 -9.87
N VAL A 51 5.28 7.05 -9.40
CA VAL A 51 4.86 6.48 -8.12
C VAL A 51 5.96 6.68 -7.08
N GLN A 52 5.56 7.03 -5.86
CA GLN A 52 6.45 7.20 -4.73
C GLN A 52 5.96 6.37 -3.54
N VAL A 53 6.91 5.73 -2.86
CA VAL A 53 6.67 4.99 -1.61
C VAL A 53 7.54 5.59 -0.53
N ILE A 54 6.93 6.04 0.56
CA ILE A 54 7.62 6.70 1.68
C ILE A 54 7.23 5.99 2.98
N PRO A 55 8.16 5.26 3.63
CA PRO A 55 7.99 4.84 5.01
C PRO A 55 8.28 6.01 5.96
N THR A 56 7.34 6.32 6.85
CA THR A 56 7.44 7.39 7.86
C THR A 56 7.06 6.83 9.23
N GLY A 57 8.05 6.33 9.99
CA GLY A 57 7.80 5.58 11.21
C GLY A 57 7.01 4.31 10.90
N ASP A 58 5.80 4.21 11.46
CA ASP A 58 4.87 3.08 11.27
C ASP A 58 3.85 3.33 10.15
N GLU A 59 3.98 4.44 9.41
CA GLU A 59 3.11 4.78 8.28
C GLU A 59 3.82 4.52 6.96
N LEU A 60 3.18 3.77 6.06
CA LEU A 60 3.59 3.65 4.66
C LEU A 60 2.68 4.51 3.79
N ILE A 61 3.28 5.47 3.09
CA ILE A 61 2.58 6.36 2.17
C ILE A 61 2.91 5.94 0.75
N ILE A 62 1.88 5.61 -0.03
CA ILE A 62 1.99 5.31 -1.46
C ILE A 62 1.28 6.44 -2.21
N SER A 63 2.00 7.12 -3.09
CA SER A 63 1.49 8.26 -3.86
C SER A 63 1.69 8.03 -5.35
N ALA A 64 0.70 8.40 -6.15
CA ALA A 64 0.76 8.34 -7.61
C ALA A 64 0.20 9.64 -8.21
N VAL A 65 0.77 10.09 -9.32
CA VAL A 65 0.32 11.31 -10.02
C VAL A 65 -0.59 10.92 -11.18
N ALA A 66 -1.81 11.45 -11.20
CA ALA A 66 -2.76 11.18 -12.27
C ALA A 66 -2.29 11.83 -13.58
N LYS A 67 -2.42 11.10 -14.68
CA LYS A 67 -2.08 11.59 -16.03
C LYS A 67 -3.07 12.61 -16.57
N SER A 68 -4.31 12.61 -16.09
CA SER A 68 -5.40 13.47 -16.57
C SER A 68 -5.18 14.95 -16.26
N ASP A 69 -4.78 15.26 -15.04
CA ASP A 69 -4.75 16.62 -14.48
C ASP A 69 -3.51 16.89 -13.62
N GLY A 70 -2.63 15.91 -13.44
CA GLY A 70 -1.44 16.04 -12.59
C GLY A 70 -1.75 16.00 -11.09
N ALA A 71 -2.97 15.70 -10.68
CA ALA A 71 -3.31 15.58 -9.27
C ALA A 71 -2.56 14.41 -8.62
N THR A 72 -2.09 14.59 -7.39
CA THR A 72 -1.46 13.52 -6.61
C THR A 72 -2.51 12.83 -5.75
N TYR A 73 -2.60 11.51 -5.90
CA TYR A 73 -3.44 10.67 -5.08
C TYR A 73 -2.58 9.81 -4.17
N SER A 74 -2.97 9.70 -2.90
CA SER A 74 -2.18 9.01 -1.90
C SER A 74 -3.04 8.08 -1.07
N ARG A 75 -2.48 6.91 -0.77
CA ARG A 75 -2.99 5.98 0.21
C ARG A 75 -1.99 5.88 1.36
N LYS A 76 -2.53 5.82 2.57
CA LYS A 76 -1.75 5.72 3.81
C LYS A 76 -2.11 4.41 4.48
N LEU A 77 -1.10 3.63 4.84
CA LEU A 77 -1.26 2.42 5.64
C LEU A 77 -0.50 2.60 6.94
N MET A 78 -1.21 2.56 8.05
CA MET A 78 -0.57 2.31 9.34
C MET A 78 -0.17 0.84 9.36
N LEU A 79 1.05 0.49 9.74
CA LEU A 79 1.54 -0.87 9.84
C LEU A 79 2.15 -1.05 11.25
N PRO A 80 1.91 -2.16 11.95
CA PRO A 80 2.46 -2.36 13.30
C PRO A 80 4.00 -2.31 13.38
N HIS A 81 4.71 -2.54 12.28
CA HIS A 81 6.10 -2.11 12.12
C HIS A 81 6.47 -2.01 10.64
N ILE A 82 7.45 -1.16 10.34
CA ILE A 82 8.08 -1.07 9.03
C ILE A 82 9.59 -1.23 9.17
N THR A 83 10.15 -2.26 8.54
CA THR A 83 11.60 -2.42 8.41
C THR A 83 12.10 -1.77 7.13
N THR A 84 13.29 -1.16 7.17
CA THR A 84 13.94 -0.58 5.98
C THR A 84 15.32 -1.22 5.76
N PRO A 85 15.81 -1.32 4.50
CA PRO A 85 15.21 -0.79 3.26
C PRO A 85 14.00 -1.60 2.78
N LEU A 86 13.07 -0.93 2.10
CA LEU A 86 11.95 -1.59 1.42
C LEU A 86 12.44 -2.23 0.11
N ARG A 87 12.00 -3.45 -0.19
CA ARG A 87 12.15 -4.01 -1.53
C ARG A 87 10.89 -3.68 -2.32
N ILE A 88 11.03 -3.01 -3.45
CA ILE A 88 9.92 -2.55 -4.29
C ILE A 88 10.09 -3.13 -5.70
N VAL A 89 9.03 -3.72 -6.23
CA VAL A 89 8.98 -4.30 -7.57
C VAL A 89 7.76 -3.73 -8.29
N HIS A 90 7.90 -3.29 -9.53
CA HIS A 90 6.80 -2.81 -10.34
C HIS A 90 6.70 -3.69 -11.58
N GLN A 91 5.59 -4.43 -11.72
CA GLN A 91 5.34 -5.28 -12.89
C GLN A 91 3.94 -4.99 -13.42
N HIS A 92 3.88 -4.55 -14.68
CA HIS A 92 2.64 -4.07 -15.29
C HIS A 92 1.99 -3.02 -14.38
N SER A 93 0.72 -3.20 -14.05
CA SER A 93 -0.04 -2.28 -13.20
C SER A 93 0.05 -2.57 -11.70
N ILE A 94 0.97 -3.42 -11.24
CA ILE A 94 1.08 -3.79 -9.81
C ILE A 94 2.43 -3.34 -9.26
N LEU A 95 2.37 -2.46 -8.27
CA LEU A 95 3.51 -2.12 -7.42
C LEU A 95 3.48 -3.00 -6.18
N GLU A 96 4.44 -3.90 -6.07
CA GLU A 96 4.65 -4.76 -4.91
C GLU A 96 5.70 -4.14 -3.99
N ILE A 97 5.34 -3.98 -2.71
CA ILE A 97 6.22 -3.47 -1.66
C ILE A 97 6.37 -4.58 -0.62
N PHE A 98 7.61 -5.02 -0.41
CA PHE A 98 7.96 -6.06 0.54
C PHE A 98 8.60 -5.43 1.79
N ILE A 99 8.05 -5.78 2.94
CA ILE A 99 8.52 -5.37 4.27
C ILE A 99 8.88 -6.64 5.03
N ASP A 100 10.16 -6.83 5.33
CA ASP A 100 10.64 -8.01 6.04
C ASP A 100 10.13 -8.02 7.50
N LYS A 101 10.03 -9.21 8.09
CA LYS A 101 9.57 -9.45 9.46
C LYS A 101 10.70 -9.74 10.44
#